data_AF-C6XHA2-F1
#
_entry.id   AF-C6XHA2-F1
#
_cell.length_a   1.000
_cell.length_b   1.000
_cell.length_c   1.000
_cell.angle_alpha   90.00
_cell.angle_beta   90.00
_cell.angle_gamma   90.00
#
_symmetry.space_group_name_H-M   'P 1'
#
loop_
_entity.id
_entity.type
_entity.pdbx_description
1 polymer ?
#
loop_
_entity_poly.entity_id
_entity_poly.type
_entity_poly.pdbx_seq_one_letter_code
_entity_poly.pdbx_strand_id
1 'polypeptide(L)' 'MLEFEKITPPYIEPLLGYTSSKDTLQQVKLFFPSLEAAEKYASDHGIQYCVIPSCKESQKELSYQRNFSYDRLEPWTH' A
#
# COMPACT_ATOMS: atom_id res chain seq x y z
N MET A 1 -3.13 6.05 -7.27
CA MET A 1 -3.53 6.54 -5.94
C MET A 1 -2.45 7.47 -5.46
N LEU A 2 -2.81 8.64 -4.96
CA LEU A 2 -1.90 9.56 -4.30
C LEU A 2 -2.20 9.54 -2.80
N GLU A 3 -1.18 9.28 -2.00
CA GLU A 3 -1.21 9.31 -0.53
C GLU A 3 -0.11 10.24 -0.03
N PHE A 4 -0.38 10.94 1.06
CA PHE A 4 0.61 11.81 1.71
C PHE A 4 1.40 11.03 2.76
N GLU A 5 2.72 11.25 2.79
CA GLU A 5 3.58 10.66 3.81
C GLU A 5 3.33 11.31 5.18
N LYS A 6 3.53 10.53 6.25
CA LYS A 6 3.40 11.02 7.62
C LYS A 6 4.56 11.95 7.95
N ILE A 7 4.27 13.21 8.26
CA ILE A 7 5.31 14.17 8.66
C ILE A 7 5.54 14.09 10.18
N THR A 8 4.49 13.83 10.95
CA THR A 8 4.53 13.84 12.43
C THR A 8 4.23 12.46 13.01
N PRO A 9 5.01 11.96 13.99
CA PRO A 9 4.69 10.74 14.70
C PRO A 9 3.37 10.90 15.48
N PRO A 10 2.55 9.84 15.58
CA PRO A 10 1.35 9.88 16.40
C PRO A 10 1.71 10.08 17.88
N TYR A 11 0.90 10.86 18.59
CA TYR A 11 1.04 11.09 20.03
C TYR A 11 -0.07 10.36 20.77
N ILE A 12 0.25 9.81 21.95
CA ILE A 12 -0.70 9.12 22.81
C ILE A 12 -1.23 10.15 23.81
N GLU A 13 -2.54 10.41 23.79
CA GLU A 13 -3.14 11.34 24.75
C GLU A 13 -3.07 10.79 26.18
N PRO A 14 -2.61 11.59 27.16
CA PRO A 14 -2.28 11.11 28.49
C PRO A 14 -3.49 10.71 29.33
N LEU A 15 -4.70 11.21 28.98
CA LEU A 15 -5.91 10.97 29.76
C LEU A 15 -6.61 9.66 29.38
N LEU A 16 -6.85 9.45 28.08
CA LEU A 16 -7.64 8.33 27.57
C LEU A 16 -6.80 7.29 26.82
N GLY A 17 -5.52 7.58 26.53
CA GLY A 17 -4.64 6.68 25.80
C GLY A 17 -4.94 6.59 24.29
N TYR A 18 -5.77 7.49 23.75
CA TYR A 18 -6.07 7.49 22.32
C TYR A 18 -4.89 7.98 21.49
N THR A 19 -4.74 7.38 20.31
CA THR A 19 -3.74 7.77 19.34
C THR A 19 -4.25 9.00 18.59
N SER A 20 -3.72 10.17 18.92
CA SER A 20 -4.04 11.44 18.28
C SER A 20 -2.88 11.87 17.38
N SER A 21 -3.20 12.42 16.22
CA SER A 21 -2.24 12.96 15.27
C SER A 21 -2.65 14.40 14.96
N LYS A 22 -1.67 15.31 14.91
CA LYS A 22 -1.87 16.69 14.44
C LYS A 22 -1.84 16.80 12.92
N ASP A 23 -1.44 15.72 12.24
CA ASP A 23 -1.30 15.65 10.79
C ASP A 23 -2.63 15.19 10.17
N THR A 24 -3.33 16.13 9.55
CA THR A 24 -4.63 15.90 8.90
C THR A 24 -4.49 15.37 7.47
N LEU A 25 -3.34 15.61 6.83
CA LEU A 25 -3.09 15.21 5.44
C LEU A 25 -2.99 13.68 5.30
N GLN A 26 -2.64 12.97 6.39
CA GLN A 26 -2.67 11.51 6.45
C GLN A 26 -4.04 10.89 6.12
N GLN A 27 -5.13 11.62 6.31
CA GLN A 27 -6.48 11.11 6.04
C GLN A 27 -6.87 11.24 4.56
N VAL A 28 -6.11 12.02 3.77
CA VAL A 28 -6.45 12.32 2.38
C VAL A 28 -5.89 11.22 1.47
N LYS A 29 -6.80 10.47 0.85
CA LYS A 29 -6.48 9.50 -0.21
C LYS A 29 -7.19 9.90 -1.48
N LEU A 30 -6.42 10.17 -2.53
CA LEU A 30 -6.96 10.55 -3.82
C LEU A 30 -6.78 9.41 -4.82
N PHE A 31 -7.90 8.95 -5.38
CA PHE A 31 -7.93 7.93 -6.41
C PHE A 31 -7.99 8.61 -7.78
N PHE A 32 -7.05 8.24 -8.65
CA PHE A 32 -6.94 8.75 -10.00
C PHE A 32 -7.05 7.60 -11.01
N PRO A 33 -7.64 7.84 -12.19
CA PRO A 33 -7.77 6.82 -13.22
C PRO A 33 -6.45 6.52 -13.95
N SER A 34 -5.53 7.48 -14.00
CA SER A 34 -4.22 7.33 -14.64
C SER A 34 -3.10 7.90 -13.76
N LEU A 35 -1.87 7.46 -14.04
CA LEU A 35 -0.66 7.97 -13.38
C LEU A 35 -0.44 9.45 -13.74
N GLU A 36 -0.56 9.79 -15.02
CA GLU A 36 -0.36 11.16 -15.53
C GLU A 36 -1.32 12.18 -14.88
N ALA A 37 -2.57 11.77 -14.61
CA ALA A 37 -3.53 12.62 -13.91
C ALA A 37 -3.10 12.91 -12.46
N ALA A 38 -2.49 11.93 -11.78
CA ALA A 38 -1.96 12.11 -10.43
C ALA A 38 -0.72 13.01 -10.42
N GLU A 39 0.19 12.85 -11.39
CA GLU A 39 1.38 13.70 -11.52
C GLU A 39 1.04 15.15 -11.81
N LYS A 40 0.06 15.38 -12.71
CA LYS A 40 -0.42 16.73 -13.02
C LYS A 40 -1.02 17.41 -11.79
N TYR A 41 -1.81 16.68 -11.01
CA TYR A 41 -2.39 17.19 -9.76
C TYR A 41 -1.31 17.54 -8.73
N ALA A 42 -0.32 16.66 -8.54
CA ALA A 42 0.79 16.90 -7.63
C ALA A 42 1.63 18.11 -8.06
N SER A 43 1.88 18.26 -9.37
CA SER A 43 2.65 19.36 -9.94
C SER A 43 1.93 20.70 -9.80
N ASP A 44 0.63 20.74 -10.06
CA ASP A 44 -0.21 21.94 -9.93
C ASP A 44 -0.28 22.44 -8.48
N HIS A 45 -0.32 21.50 -7.52
CA HIS A 45 -0.32 21.81 -6.09
C HIS A 45 1.08 21.99 -5.49
N GLY A 46 2.15 21.86 -6.29
CA GLY A 46 3.53 21.99 -5.84
C GLY A 46 3.98 20.92 -4.82
N ILE A 47 3.35 19.75 -4.85
CA ILE A 47 3.62 18.64 -3.92
C ILE A 47 4.75 17.78 -4.49
N GLN A 48 5.81 17.56 -3.71
CA GLN A 48 6.84 16.58 -4.07
C GLN A 48 6.24 15.18 -4.03
N TYR A 49 6.43 14.41 -5.11
CA TYR A 49 5.85 13.08 -5.25
C TYR A 49 6.91 12.05 -5.68
N CYS A 50 6.71 10.81 -5.27
CA CYS A 50 7.48 9.65 -5.70
C CYS A 50 6.53 8.63 -6.34
N VAL A 51 6.83 8.22 -7.57
CA VAL A 51 6.01 7.22 -8.28
C VAL A 51 6.41 5.83 -7.82
N ILE A 52 5.48 5.13 -7.17
CA ILE A 52 5.64 3.72 -6.80
C ILE A 52 4.90 2.87 -7.84
N PRO A 53 5.60 2.04 -8.64
CA PRO A 53 4.95 1.18 -9.62
C PRO A 53 4.07 0.16 -8.89
N SER A 54 2.88 -0.12 -9.43
CA SER A 54 2.05 -1.19 -8.89
C SER A 54 2.75 -2.52 -9.09
N CYS A 55 2.96 -3.26 -7.99
CA CYS A 55 3.44 -4.63 -8.09
C CYS A 55 2.32 -5.44 -8.73
N LYS A 56 2.54 -5.90 -9.97
CA LYS A 56 1.64 -6.87 -10.59
C LYS A 56 1.84 -8.18 -9.86
N GLU A 57 0.83 -8.60 -9.11
CA GLU A 57 0.84 -9.96 -8.55
C GLU A 57 0.99 -10.94 -9.72
N SER A 58 2.03 -11.77 -9.67
CA SER A 58 2.13 -12.86 -10.61
C SER A 58 1.04 -13.87 -10.27
N GLN A 59 0.19 -14.19 -11.25
CA GLN A 59 -0.79 -15.26 -11.08
C GLN A 59 -0.03 -16.55 -10.84
N LYS A 60 -0.12 -17.06 -9.61
CA LYS A 60 0.39 -18.38 -9.27
C LYS A 60 -0.69 -19.39 -9.60
N GLU A 61 -0.38 -20.31 -10.49
CA GLU A 61 -1.25 -21.46 -10.75
C GLU A 61 -1.15 -22.42 -9.56
N LEU A 62 -2.03 -22.22 -8.57
CA LEU A 62 -2.14 -23.09 -7.41
C LEU A 62 -3.22 -24.13 -7.69
N SER A 63 -2.80 -25.37 -7.97
CA SER A 63 -3.70 -26.52 -8.04
C SER A 63 -3.48 -27.41 -6.82
N TYR A 64 -4.56 -27.71 -6.11
CA TYR A 64 -4.54 -28.63 -4.97
C TYR A 64 -4.02 -30.03 -5.37
N GLN A 65 -4.34 -30.48 -6.59
CA GLN A 65 -3.87 -31.76 -7.14
C GLN A 65 -2.34 -31.79 -7.27
N ARG A 66 -1.71 -30.62 -7.50
CA ARG A 66 -0.26 -30.48 -7.63
C ARG A 66 0.49 -30.56 -6.30
N ASN A 67 -0.22 -30.52 -5.16
CA ASN A 67 0.36 -30.78 -3.85
C ASN A 67 0.72 -32.25 -3.64
N PHE A 68 0.02 -33.17 -4.33
CA PHE A 68 0.18 -34.62 -4.19
C PHE A 68 0.86 -35.29 -5.39
N SER A 69 1.34 -34.52 -6.37
CA SER A 69 2.00 -35.08 -7.55
C SER A 69 3.31 -35.77 -7.18
N TYR A 70 3.54 -36.97 -7.73
CA TYR A 70 4.74 -37.78 -7.46
C TYR A 70 6.05 -37.11 -7.92
N ASP A 71 5.97 -36.22 -8.91
CA ASP A 71 7.09 -35.45 -9.48
C ASP A 71 7.50 -34.24 -8.61
N ARG A 72 6.86 -34.04 -7.45
CA ARG A 72 7.13 -32.91 -6.56
C ARG A 72 8.39 -33.17 -5.75
N LEU A 73 9.34 -32.24 -5.82
CA LEU A 73 10.63 -32.34 -5.10
C LEU A 73 10.45 -32.23 -3.57
N GLU A 74 9.48 -31.45 -3.10
CA GLU A 74 9.21 -31.27 -1.66
C GLU A 74 7.80 -31.76 -1.30
N PRO A 75 7.67 -32.74 -0.39
CA PRO A 75 6.36 -33.23 0.04
C PRO A 75 5.60 -32.13 0.80
N TRP A 76 4.28 -32.09 0.62
CA TRP A 76 3.40 -31.23 1.43
C TRP A 76 3.21 -31.93 2.80
N THR A 77 4.08 -31.65 3.76
CA THR A 77 3.91 -32.12 5.14
C THR A 77 3.20 -31.06 5.99
N HIS A 78 2.35 -31.54 6.91
CA HIS A 78 1.46 -30.76 7.77
C HIS A 78 2.19 -30.17 8.99
#